data_AF-A0A5K1GRT5-F1
#
_entry.id   AF-A0A5K1GRT5-F1
#
_cell.length_a   1.000
_cell.length_b   1.000
_cell.length_c   1.000
_cell.angle_alpha   90.00
_cell.angle_beta   90.00
_cell.angle_gamma   90.00
#
_symmetry.space_group_name_H-M   'P 1'
#
loop_
_entity.id
_entity.type
_entity.pdbx_description
1 polymer ?
#
loop_
_entity_poly.entity_id
_entity_poly.type
_entity_poly.pdbx_seq_one_letter_code
_entity_poly.pdbx_strand_id
1 'polypeptide(L)'
;MEETDEFVRELELRLLRCSLPPSRRPPSPYASRTNPAGSLGCLVEELVSLIEKGSYAEALSSDAARIVLDFADGWQFENAKACADQFYAQVEQSAEKFLKVGAEDRQSSEPSMDGESDALVRGVLVMAIAVAAFLAFTQCNLTG
;
A
#
# COMPACT_ATOMS: atom_id res chain seq x y z
N MET A 1 7.84 0.28 20.25
CA MET A 1 6.51 -0.36 20.23
C MET A 1 5.43 0.69 20.03
N GLU A 2 5.38 1.77 20.82
CA GLU A 2 4.39 2.86 20.64
C GLU A 2 4.56 3.61 19.31
N GLU A 3 5.79 3.99 18.92
CA GLU A 3 6.00 4.86 17.75
C GLU A 3 5.59 4.22 16.39
N THR A 4 5.77 2.91 16.23
CA THR A 4 5.43 2.20 14.98
C THR A 4 3.93 1.92 14.88
N ASP A 5 3.29 1.63 16.00
CA ASP A 5 1.83 1.46 16.08
C ASP A 5 1.12 2.81 15.85
N GLU A 6 1.64 3.89 16.45
CA GLU A 6 1.18 5.25 16.19
C GLU A 6 1.36 5.66 14.72
N PHE A 7 2.50 5.32 14.11
CA PHE A 7 2.75 5.57 12.69
C PHE A 7 1.77 4.81 11.78
N VAL A 8 1.57 3.51 12.00
CA VAL A 8 0.59 2.71 11.26
C VAL A 8 -0.82 3.26 11.43
N ARG A 9 -1.18 3.61 12.67
CA ARG A 9 -2.48 4.22 12.98
C ARG A 9 -2.68 5.55 12.27
N GLU A 10 -1.63 6.37 12.17
CA GLU A 10 -1.66 7.62 11.43
C GLU A 10 -1.95 7.39 9.94
N LEU A 11 -1.27 6.42 9.33
CA LEU A 11 -1.45 6.06 7.93
C LEU A 11 -2.86 5.53 7.65
N GLU A 12 -3.39 4.67 8.52
CA GLU A 12 -4.79 4.19 8.43
C GLU A 12 -5.79 5.35 8.45
N LEU A 13 -5.62 6.28 9.40
CA LEU A 13 -6.52 7.44 9.53
C LEU A 13 -6.44 8.37 8.31
N ARG A 14 -5.25 8.52 7.72
CA ARG A 14 -5.05 9.30 6.49
C ARG A 14 -5.74 8.66 5.30
N LEU A 15 -5.56 7.36 5.09
CA LEU A 15 -6.27 6.61 4.04
C LEU A 15 -7.80 6.70 4.22
N LEU A 16 -8.29 6.58 5.46
CA LEU A 16 -9.72 6.73 5.74
C LEU A 16 -10.24 8.12 5.38
N ARG A 17 -9.48 9.19 5.65
CA ARG A 17 -9.86 10.56 5.25
C ARG A 17 -9.99 10.72 3.73
N CYS A 18 -9.22 9.97 2.93
CA CYS A 18 -9.32 10.02 1.47
C CYS A 18 -10.69 9.54 0.96
N SER A 19 -11.37 8.65 1.71
CA SER A 19 -12.73 8.19 1.42
C SER A 19 -13.82 9.23 1.70
N LEU A 20 -13.49 10.31 2.43
CA LEU A 20 -14.45 11.37 2.73
C LEU A 20 -14.52 12.40 1.58
N PRO A 21 -15.70 12.97 1.32
CA PRO A 21 -15.85 14.04 0.33
C PRO A 21 -14.97 15.24 0.71
N PRO A 22 -14.39 15.97 -0.27
CA PRO A 22 -13.44 17.06 -0.01
C PRO A 22 -13.95 18.08 1.01
N SER A 23 -15.24 18.41 0.98
CA SER A 23 -15.90 19.36 1.87
C SER A 23 -15.95 18.94 3.35
N ARG A 24 -15.69 17.66 3.63
CA ARG A 24 -15.68 17.08 4.99
C ARG A 24 -14.29 16.62 5.43
N ARG A 25 -13.26 16.82 4.60
CA ARG A 25 -11.89 16.46 4.98
C ARG A 25 -11.37 17.48 5.99
N PRO A 26 -11.05 17.07 7.23
CA PRO A 26 -10.34 17.96 8.13
C PRO A 26 -8.99 18.33 7.51
N PRO A 27 -8.48 19.57 7.72
CA PRO A 27 -7.13 19.93 7.28
C PRO A 27 -6.14 18.92 7.87
N SER A 28 -5.28 18.34 7.03
CA SER A 28 -4.28 17.38 7.52
C SER A 28 -3.40 18.09 8.55
N PRO A 29 -3.45 17.69 9.84
CA PRO A 29 -2.62 18.34 10.85
C PRO A 29 -1.14 17.94 10.74
N TYR A 30 -0.81 16.98 9.86
CA TYR A 30 0.43 16.22 9.93
C TYR A 30 1.11 16.21 8.56
N ALA A 31 2.11 17.09 8.41
CA ALA A 31 3.31 16.70 7.69
C ALA A 31 4.10 15.86 8.70
N SER A 32 4.28 14.57 8.41
CA SER A 32 4.77 13.53 9.32
C SER A 32 5.92 14.02 10.21
N ARG A 33 5.69 14.05 11.53
CA ARG A 33 6.76 14.29 12.54
C ARG A 33 7.44 12.99 12.96
N THR A 34 6.95 11.86 12.48
CA THR A 34 7.46 10.52 12.69
C THR A 34 8.50 10.23 11.60
N ASN A 35 9.76 10.05 12.00
CA ASN A 35 10.80 9.59 11.08
C ASN A 35 10.35 8.22 10.55
N PRO A 36 10.22 8.03 9.22
CA PRO A 36 9.87 6.72 8.68
C PRO A 36 10.91 5.71 9.16
N ALA A 37 10.44 4.68 9.86
CA ALA A 37 11.27 3.65 10.46
C ALA A 37 11.85 2.70 9.39
N GLY A 38 12.68 3.24 8.49
CA GLY A 38 13.33 2.50 7.40
C GLY A 38 12.79 2.81 6.00
N SER A 39 13.38 2.15 5.00
CA SER A 39 13.08 2.35 3.57
C SER A 39 11.62 2.05 3.21
N LEU A 40 11.02 1.05 3.84
CA LEU A 40 9.60 0.68 3.65
C LEU A 40 8.64 1.74 4.19
N GLY A 41 8.99 2.39 5.31
CA GLY A 41 8.20 3.51 5.84
C GLY A 41 8.15 4.70 4.88
N CYS A 42 9.27 5.03 4.23
CA CYS A 42 9.32 6.08 3.20
C CYS A 42 8.41 5.75 2.01
N LEU A 43 8.42 4.49 1.56
CA LEU A 43 7.59 4.03 0.44
C LEU A 43 6.10 4.13 0.75
N VAL A 44 5.69 3.79 1.98
CA VAL A 44 4.29 3.95 2.41
C VAL A 44 3.88 5.42 2.44
N GLU A 45 4.72 6.27 3.01
CA GLU A 45 4.45 7.70 3.12
C GLU A 45 4.27 8.36 1.76
N GLU A 46 5.16 8.04 0.81
CA GLU A 46 5.05 8.50 -0.57
C GLU A 46 3.73 8.03 -1.20
N LEU A 47 3.42 6.75 -1.08
CA LEU A 47 2.21 6.15 -1.65
C LEU A 47 0.94 6.79 -1.08
N VAL A 48 0.86 6.98 0.24
CA VAL A 48 -0.29 7.63 0.90
C VAL A 48 -0.40 9.09 0.45
N SER A 49 0.72 9.80 0.29
CA SER A 49 0.72 11.19 -0.19
C SER A 49 0.15 11.32 -1.61
N LEU A 50 0.40 10.33 -2.48
CA LEU A 50 -0.16 10.29 -3.84
C LEU A 50 -1.67 10.03 -3.81
N ILE A 51 -2.12 9.14 -2.92
CA ILE A 51 -3.55 8.86 -2.72
C ILE A 51 -4.28 10.11 -2.19
N GLU A 52 -3.69 10.83 -1.24
CA GLU A 52 -4.28 12.06 -0.68
C GLU A 52 -4.46 13.16 -1.74
N LYS A 53 -3.52 13.25 -2.70
CA LYS A 53 -3.59 14.18 -3.84
C LYS A 53 -4.59 13.75 -4.93
N GLY A 54 -5.09 12.52 -4.87
CA GLY A 54 -5.93 11.94 -5.92
C GLY A 54 -5.16 11.42 -7.14
N SER A 55 -3.83 11.32 -7.05
CA SER A 55 -2.97 10.79 -8.11
C SER A 55 -2.91 9.25 -8.06
N TYR A 56 -4.06 8.58 -8.19
CA TYR A 56 -4.14 7.12 -7.98
C TYR A 56 -3.38 6.32 -9.04
N ALA A 57 -3.35 6.77 -10.30
CA ALA A 57 -2.58 6.11 -11.36
C ALA A 57 -1.07 6.16 -11.07
N GLU A 58 -0.58 7.31 -10.60
CA GLU A 58 0.82 7.48 -10.18
C GLU A 58 1.13 6.56 -9.00
N ALA A 59 0.23 6.49 -8.01
CA ALA A 59 0.35 5.58 -6.87
C ALA A 59 0.50 4.11 -7.28
N LEU A 60 -0.29 3.65 -8.25
CA LEU A 60 -0.22 2.27 -8.78
C LEU A 60 1.01 2.01 -9.65
N SER A 61 1.66 3.06 -10.15
CA SER A 61 2.92 2.98 -10.90
C SER A 61 4.15 3.29 -10.05
N SER A 62 3.99 3.44 -8.74
CA SER A 62 5.08 3.75 -7.81
C SER A 62 6.01 2.56 -7.59
N ASP A 63 7.21 2.82 -7.09
CA ASP A 63 8.15 1.76 -6.72
C ASP A 63 7.59 0.84 -5.63
N ALA A 64 6.79 1.39 -4.72
CA ALA A 64 6.04 0.61 -3.72
C ALA A 64 5.13 -0.44 -4.39
N ALA A 65 4.37 -0.03 -5.41
CA ALA A 65 3.49 -0.92 -6.15
C ALA A 65 4.28 -1.98 -6.95
N ARG A 66 5.40 -1.60 -7.58
CA ARG A 66 6.27 -2.56 -8.30
C ARG A 66 6.91 -3.60 -7.39
N ILE A 67 7.28 -3.21 -6.16
CA ILE A 67 7.84 -4.13 -5.17
C ILE A 67 6.79 -5.18 -4.74
N VAL A 68 5.55 -4.76 -4.52
CA VAL A 68 4.46 -5.67 -4.12
C VAL A 68 3.95 -6.50 -5.30
N LEU A 69 3.85 -5.91 -6.49
CA LEU A 69 3.33 -6.52 -7.71
C LEU A 69 4.48 -6.76 -8.70
N ASP A 70 5.47 -7.54 -8.27
CA ASP A 70 6.70 -7.83 -9.03
C ASP A 70 6.47 -8.40 -10.44
N PHE A 71 5.34 -9.07 -10.66
CA PHE A 71 4.96 -9.65 -11.95
C PHE A 71 4.42 -8.62 -12.97
N ALA A 72 4.02 -7.42 -12.52
CA ALA A 72 3.24 -6.49 -13.33
C ALA A 72 3.99 -6.00 -14.58
N ASP A 73 5.30 -5.72 -14.48
CA ASP A 73 6.12 -5.25 -15.60
C ASP A 73 6.32 -6.32 -16.69
N GLY A 74 6.16 -7.60 -16.34
CA GLY A 74 6.30 -8.73 -17.26
C GLY A 74 4.97 -9.28 -17.79
N TRP A 75 3.83 -8.71 -17.38
CA TRP A 75 2.52 -9.25 -17.69
C TRP A 75 2.09 -8.97 -19.13
N GLN A 76 1.71 -10.01 -19.88
CA GLN A 76 1.23 -9.90 -21.26
C GLN A 76 -0.24 -10.32 -21.37
N PHE A 77 -1.07 -9.45 -21.94
CA PHE A 77 -2.49 -9.73 -22.17
C PHE A 77 -2.70 -10.45 -23.50
N GLU A 78 -2.67 -11.79 -23.51
CA GLU A 78 -2.93 -12.57 -24.72
C GLU A 78 -4.42 -12.85 -24.98
N ASN A 79 -5.25 -13.03 -23.93
CA ASN A 79 -6.70 -13.30 -24.05
C ASN A 79 -7.50 -12.75 -22.86
N ALA A 80 -8.24 -11.64 -23.05
CA ALA A 80 -8.79 -10.80 -21.99
C ALA A 80 -9.60 -11.52 -20.87
N LYS A 81 -10.38 -12.57 -21.18
CA LYS A 81 -11.22 -13.25 -20.17
C LYS A 81 -10.45 -14.26 -19.32
N ALA A 82 -9.71 -15.18 -19.95
CA ALA A 82 -8.88 -16.14 -19.23
C ALA A 82 -7.71 -15.45 -18.52
N CYS A 83 -7.27 -14.29 -19.03
CA CYS A 83 -6.21 -13.48 -18.46
C CYS A 83 -6.64 -12.75 -17.18
N ALA A 84 -7.94 -12.45 -16.99
CA ALA A 84 -8.42 -11.78 -15.77
C ALA A 84 -8.29 -12.67 -14.53
N ASP A 85 -8.80 -13.91 -14.58
CA ASP A 85 -8.71 -14.85 -13.46
C ASP A 85 -7.24 -15.13 -13.08
N GLN A 86 -6.38 -15.29 -14.09
CA GLN A 86 -4.94 -15.48 -13.88
C GLN A 86 -4.29 -14.23 -13.29
N PHE A 87 -4.65 -13.03 -13.78
CA PHE A 87 -4.13 -11.78 -13.25
C PHE A 87 -4.48 -11.60 -11.78
N TYR A 88 -5.76 -11.81 -11.40
CA TYR A 88 -6.17 -11.69 -10.00
C TYR A 88 -5.50 -12.74 -9.09
N ALA A 89 -5.32 -13.97 -9.58
CA ALA A 89 -4.56 -14.99 -8.86
C ALA A 89 -3.08 -14.58 -8.67
N GLN A 90 -2.46 -13.91 -9.65
CA GLN A 90 -1.11 -13.38 -9.51
C GLN A 90 -1.03 -12.20 -8.54
N VAL A 91 -2.01 -11.29 -8.56
CA VAL A 91 -2.11 -10.20 -7.55
C VAL A 91 -2.16 -10.79 -6.14
N GLU A 92 -3.03 -11.77 -5.92
CA GLU A 92 -3.17 -12.45 -4.62
C GLU A 92 -1.87 -13.14 -4.22
N GLN A 93 -1.26 -13.91 -5.13
CA GLN A 93 -0.01 -14.62 -4.89
C GLN A 93 1.15 -13.67 -4.55
N SER A 94 1.31 -12.56 -5.28
CA SER A 94 2.38 -11.60 -5.01
C SER A 94 2.15 -10.82 -3.71
N ALA A 95 0.89 -10.46 -3.39
CA ALA A 95 0.55 -9.87 -2.11
C ALA A 95 0.84 -10.82 -0.94
N GLU A 96 0.44 -12.10 -1.03
CA GLU A 96 0.75 -13.10 -0.01
C GLU A 96 2.25 -13.31 0.17
N LYS A 97 2.99 -13.45 -0.94
CA LYS A 97 4.45 -13.62 -0.93
C LYS A 97 5.11 -12.43 -0.24
N PHE A 98 4.70 -11.21 -0.58
CA PHE A 98 5.25 -9.99 0.02
C PHE A 98 5.01 -9.90 1.54
N LEU A 99 3.84 -10.34 2.01
CA LEU A 99 3.51 -10.39 3.44
C LEU A 99 4.26 -11.50 4.19
N LYS A 100 4.45 -12.68 3.57
CA LYS A 100 5.15 -13.83 4.16
C LYS A 100 6.64 -13.58 4.38
N VAL A 101 7.29 -12.77 3.54
CA VAL A 101 8.70 -12.37 3.73
C VAL A 101 8.92 -11.77 5.12
N GLY A 102 8.03 -10.87 5.57
CA GLY A 102 8.12 -10.29 6.91
C GLY A 102 7.78 -11.26 8.06
N ALA A 103 7.20 -12.42 7.76
CA ALA A 103 6.88 -13.45 8.74
C ALA A 103 8.01 -14.49 8.91
N GLU A 104 8.73 -14.81 7.82
CA GLU A 104 9.86 -15.75 7.84
C GLU A 104 11.10 -15.18 8.54
N ASP A 105 11.31 -13.86 8.45
CA ASP A 105 12.35 -13.14 9.21
C ASP A 105 12.15 -13.26 10.73
N ARG A 106 10.91 -13.46 11.20
CA ARG A 106 10.59 -13.67 12.63
C ARG A 106 10.94 -15.06 13.14
N GLN A 107 11.15 -16.04 12.24
CA GLN A 107 11.26 -17.46 12.59
C GLN A 107 12.71 -17.97 12.54
N SER A 108 13.61 -17.24 11.89
CA SER A 108 15.01 -17.62 11.67
C SER A 108 16.02 -16.83 12.51
N SER A 109 15.62 -15.71 13.09
CA SER A 109 16.45 -14.86 13.94
C SER A 109 15.75 -14.63 15.28
N GLU A 110 16.53 -14.49 16.36
CA GLU A 110 16.04 -13.99 17.66
C GLU A 110 15.07 -12.82 17.43
N PRO A 111 13.94 -12.72 18.17
CA PRO A 111 12.90 -11.73 17.91
C PRO A 111 13.46 -10.32 18.07
N SER A 112 13.99 -9.77 16.98
CA SER A 112 14.39 -8.39 16.89
C SER A 112 13.13 -7.57 16.66
N MET A 113 12.97 -6.52 17.47
CA MET A 113 11.81 -5.63 17.44
C MET A 113 11.55 -5.00 16.06
N ASP A 114 12.56 -4.96 15.20
CA ASP A 114 12.48 -4.41 13.84
C ASP A 114 11.64 -5.29 12.89
N GLY A 115 11.63 -6.62 13.07
CA GLY A 115 10.89 -7.55 12.20
C GLY A 115 9.37 -7.54 12.44
N GLU A 116 8.91 -7.11 13.62
CA GLU A 116 7.47 -6.96 13.87
C GLU A 116 6.90 -5.71 13.20
N SER A 117 7.62 -4.59 13.32
CA SER A 117 7.30 -3.33 12.67
C SER A 117 7.26 -3.46 11.14
N ASP A 118 8.20 -4.21 10.56
CA ASP A 118 8.27 -4.38 9.10
C ASP A 118 7.01 -5.06 8.53
N ALA A 119 6.51 -6.10 9.21
CA ALA A 119 5.31 -6.79 8.77
C ALA A 119 4.05 -5.91 8.80
N LEU A 120 3.91 -5.04 9.79
CA LEU A 120 2.79 -4.08 9.87
C LEU A 120 2.87 -3.08 8.72
N VAL A 121 4.06 -2.52 8.47
CA VAL A 121 4.29 -1.57 7.36
C VAL A 121 4.01 -2.22 6.01
N ARG A 122 4.42 -3.48 5.81
CA ARG A 122 4.08 -4.27 4.61
C ARG A 122 2.57 -4.47 4.45
N GLY A 123 1.87 -4.75 5.54
CA GLY A 123 0.41 -4.83 5.55
C GLY A 123 -0.23 -3.52 5.08
N VAL A 124 0.25 -2.39 5.59
CA VAL A 124 -0.23 -1.06 5.17
C VAL A 124 0.08 -0.77 3.71
N LEU A 125 1.25 -1.17 3.17
CA LEU A 125 1.55 -1.04 1.74
C LEU A 125 0.52 -1.76 0.87
N VAL A 126 0.27 -3.04 1.14
CA VAL A 126 -0.70 -3.85 0.38
C VAL A 126 -2.09 -3.21 0.45
N MET A 127 -2.50 -2.77 1.64
CA MET A 127 -3.77 -2.06 1.84
C MET A 127 -3.83 -0.75 1.05
N ALA A 128 -2.78 0.07 1.09
CA ALA A 128 -2.72 1.35 0.39
C ALA A 128 -2.80 1.16 -1.14
N ILE A 129 -2.13 0.14 -1.68
CA ILE A 129 -2.24 -0.24 -3.11
C ILE A 129 -3.67 -0.63 -3.44
N ALA A 130 -4.31 -1.46 -2.61
CA ALA A 130 -5.70 -1.87 -2.82
C ALA A 130 -6.66 -0.67 -2.78
N VAL A 131 -6.46 0.28 -1.85
CA VAL A 131 -7.22 1.54 -1.77
C VAL A 131 -6.99 2.38 -3.03
N ALA A 132 -5.74 2.54 -3.49
CA ALA A 132 -5.44 3.27 -4.71
C ALA A 132 -6.11 2.64 -5.94
N ALA A 133 -6.08 1.31 -6.08
CA ALA A 133 -6.75 0.59 -7.16
C ALA A 133 -8.26 0.80 -7.14
N PHE A 134 -8.88 0.70 -5.96
CA PHE A 134 -10.31 0.94 -5.78
C PHE A 134 -10.71 2.38 -6.12
N LEU A 135 -9.95 3.37 -5.65
CA LEU A 135 -10.21 4.78 -5.92
C LEU A 135 -9.96 5.15 -7.39
N ALA A 136 -8.91 4.60 -8.03
CA ALA A 136 -8.67 4.74 -9.45
C ALA A 136 -9.84 4.16 -10.27
N PHE A 137 -10.29 2.95 -9.92
CA PHE A 137 -11.46 2.34 -10.55
C PHE A 137 -12.71 3.21 -10.39
N THR A 138 -12.96 3.73 -9.19
CA THR A 138 -14.08 4.62 -8.90
C THR A 138 -14.00 5.90 -9.73
N GLN A 139 -12.83 6.54 -9.80
CA GLN A 139 -12.62 7.76 -10.58
C GLN A 139 -12.85 7.53 -12.07
N CYS A 140 -12.38 6.41 -12.62
CA CYS A 140 -12.57 6.09 -14.03
C CYS A 140 -14.02 5.74 -14.41
N ASN A 141 -14.83 5.24 -13.46
CA ASN A 141 -16.17 4.72 -13.76
C ASN A 141 -17.34 5.58 -13.25
N LEU A 142 -17.16 6.37 -12.19
CA LEU A 142 -18.24 7.11 -11.52
C LEU A 142 -18.13 8.64 -11.65
N THR A 143 -16.93 9.15 -11.93
CA THR A 143 -16.71 10.60 -12.15
C THR A 143 -16.47 10.95 -13.62
N GLY A 144 -16.87 10.05 -14.53
CA GLY A 144 -16.81 10.25 -15.98
C GLY A 144 -17.71 11.37 -16.46
#